data_AF-A0A098Y6M1-F1
#
_entry.id   AF-A0A098Y6M1-F1
#
_cell.length_a   1.000
_cell.length_b   1.000
_cell.length_c   1.000
_cell.angle_alpha   90.00
_cell.angle_beta   90.00
_cell.angle_gamma   90.00
#
_symmetry.space_group_name_H-M   'P 1'
#
loop_
_entity.id
_entity.type
_entity.pdbx_description
1 polymer ?
#
loop_
_entity_poly.entity_id
_entity_poly.type
_entity_poly.pdbx_seq_one_letter_code
_entity_poly.pdbx_strand_id
1 'polypeptide(L)' 'MPTYRLLNGYGIPLETFDADDDVEARVRAKELAAYYLPQGPRRLGRRPDFGLTRRDGDRWQPVGAWVPRPPD' A
#
# COMPACT_ATOMS: atom_id res chain seq x y z
N MET A 1 -11.30 6.02 13.41
CA MET A 1 -10.44 5.98 12.21
C MET A 1 -9.43 4.85 12.37
N PRO A 2 -9.57 3.76 11.62
CA PRO A 2 -8.54 2.72 11.53
C PRO A 2 -7.25 3.24 10.89
N THR A 3 -6.12 2.67 11.33
CA THR A 3 -4.80 2.94 10.77
C THR A 3 -4.43 1.87 9.74
N TYR A 4 -3.79 2.27 8.65
CA TYR A 4 -3.38 1.43 7.54
C TYR A 4 -1.89 1.57 7.23
N ARG A 5 -1.35 0.56 6.54
CA ARG A 5 0.01 0.57 5.98
C ARG A 5 -0.01 0.18 4.53
N LEU A 6 0.62 1.01 3.71
CA LEU A 6 1.04 0.65 2.36
C LEU A 6 2.35 -0.13 2.45
N LEU A 7 2.41 -1.29 1.80
CA LEU A 7 3.59 -2.14 1.72
C LEU A 7 4.12 -2.17 0.29
N ASN A 8 5.43 -2.25 0.12
CA ASN A 8 6.05 -2.57 -1.17
C ASN A 8 5.99 -4.09 -1.46
N GLY A 9 6.50 -4.51 -2.62
CA GLY A 9 6.59 -5.91 -3.06
C GLY A 9 7.56 -6.79 -2.24
N TYR A 10 8.23 -6.24 -1.23
CA TYR A 10 8.94 -7.02 -0.20
C TYR A 10 8.13 -7.16 1.10
N GLY A 11 6.91 -6.62 1.16
CA GLY A 11 6.10 -6.54 2.38
C GLY A 11 6.60 -5.49 3.38
N ILE A 12 7.52 -4.61 2.98
CA ILE A 12 8.07 -3.55 3.84
C ILE A 12 7.12 -2.35 3.82
N PRO A 13 6.74 -1.80 4.98
CA PRO A 13 5.94 -0.58 5.04
C PRO A 13 6.64 0.60 4.35
N LEU A 14 5.93 1.19 3.37
CA LEU A 14 6.32 2.45 2.73
C LEU A 14 5.72 3.65 3.46
N GLU A 15 4.45 3.54 3.86
CA GLU A 15 3.70 4.63 4.47
C GLU A 15 2.70 4.08 5.50
N THR A 16 2.47 4.82 6.58
CA THR A 16 1.39 4.56 7.55
C THR A 16 0.43 5.74 7.55
N PHE A 17 -0.87 5.50 7.42
CA PHE A 17 -1.88 6.56 7.33
C PHE A 17 -3.20 6.10 7.93
N ASP A 18 -4.03 7.06 8.37
CA ASP A 18 -5.39 6.79 8.84
C ASP A 18 -6.40 7.01 7.70
N ALA A 19 -7.51 6.27 7.74
CA ALA A 19 -8.67 6.47 6.86
C ALA A 19 -9.96 6.08 7.61
N ASP A 20 -11.12 6.50 7.11
CA ASP A 20 -12.41 6.21 7.72
C ASP A 20 -12.82 4.75 7.51
N ASP A 21 -12.56 4.20 6.32
CA ASP A 21 -12.90 2.82 5.96
C ASP A 21 -11.92 2.19 4.94
N ASP A 22 -12.14 0.91 4.62
CA ASP A 22 -11.29 0.16 3.69
C ASP A 22 -11.38 0.68 2.24
N VAL A 23 -12.47 1.36 1.87
CA VAL A 23 -12.68 1.92 0.53
C VAL A 23 -11.82 3.17 0.36
N GLU A 24 -11.92 4.11 1.30
CA GLU A 24 -11.07 5.30 1.33
C GLU A 24 -9.59 4.90 1.43
N ALA A 25 -9.26 3.95 2.30
CA ALA A 25 -7.90 3.47 2.45
C ALA A 25 -7.31 2.94 1.13
N ARG A 26 -8.11 2.23 0.33
CA ARG A 26 -7.68 1.73 -0.99
C ARG A 26 -7.46 2.86 -2.00
N VAL A 27 -8.29 3.90 -1.99
CA VAL A 27 -8.09 5.08 -2.86
C VAL A 27 -6.78 5.75 -2.49
N ARG A 28 -6.59 6.05 -1.19
CA ARG A 28 -5.38 6.71 -0.70
C ARG A 28 -4.12 5.87 -0.96
N ALA A 29 -4.20 4.56 -0.78
CA ALA A 29 -3.09 3.66 -1.03
C ALA A 29 -2.67 3.63 -2.51
N LYS A 30 -3.61 3.79 -3.46
CA LYS A 30 -3.30 3.91 -4.89
C LYS A 30 -2.60 5.22 -5.23
N GLU A 31 -3.02 6.34 -4.62
CA GLU A 31 -2.35 7.63 -4.79
C GLU A 31 -0.91 7.57 -4.27
N LEU A 32 -0.71 7.00 -3.08
CA LEU A 32 0.62 6.78 -2.51
C LEU A 32 1.47 5.86 -3.38
N ALA A 33 0.91 4.75 -3.87
CA ALA A 33 1.60 3.86 -4.79
C ALA A 33 2.07 4.57 -6.06
N ALA A 34 1.24 5.45 -6.64
CA ALA A 34 1.61 6.27 -7.79
C ALA A 34 2.79 7.22 -7.50
N TYR A 35 2.87 7.76 -6.28
CA TYR A 35 4.02 8.55 -5.83
C TYR A 35 5.31 7.73 -5.67
N TYR A 36 5.20 6.48 -5.22
CA TYR A 36 6.37 5.60 -5.01
C TYR A 36 6.86 4.91 -6.28
N LEU A 37 5.99 4.67 -7.26
CA LEU A 37 6.31 3.97 -8.53
C LEU A 37 7.56 4.50 -9.27
N PRO A 38 7.73 5.83 -9.46
CA PRO A 38 8.88 6.40 -10.18
C PRO A 38 10.21 6.25 -9.44
N GLN A 39 10.21 5.90 -8.15
CA GLN A 39 11.42 5.83 -7.32
C GLN A 39 12.27 4.57 -7.58
N GLY A 40 11.79 3.68 -8.45
CA GLY A 40 12.55 2.57 -9.02
C GLY A 40 12.49 1.26 -8.23
N PRO A 41 12.91 0.16 -8.85
CA PRO A 41 12.69 -1.21 -8.34
C PRO A 41 13.42 -1.51 -7.02
N ARG A 42 14.50 -0.78 -6.70
CA ARG A 42 15.22 -0.95 -5.42
C ARG A 42 14.34 -0.71 -4.20
N ARG A 43 13.35 0.19 -4.31
CA ARG A 43 12.42 0.50 -3.21
C ARG A 43 11.13 -0.31 -3.26
N LEU A 44 10.81 -0.90 -4.41
CA LEU A 44 9.48 -1.43 -4.68
C LEU A 44 9.37 -2.95 -4.65
N GLY A 45 10.46 -3.70 -4.79
CA GLY A 45 10.36 -5.15 -4.84
C GLY A 45 10.95 -5.77 -6.09
N ARG A 46 10.94 -7.11 -6.12
CA ARG A 46 11.22 -7.90 -7.33
C ARG A 46 10.10 -7.74 -8.38
N ARG A 47 8.90 -7.35 -7.95
CA ARG A 47 7.77 -6.89 -8.76
C ARG A 47 7.27 -5.58 -8.15
N PRO A 48 6.69 -4.65 -8.93
CA PRO A 48 6.17 -3.38 -8.42
C PRO A 48 4.79 -3.59 -7.76
N ASP A 49 4.57 -4.67 -7.03
CA ASP A 49 3.31 -4.92 -6.33
C ASP A 49 3.22 -4.13 -5.03
N PHE A 50 1.99 -3.80 -4.64
CA PHE A 50 1.69 -3.09 -3.40
C PHE A 50 0.70 -3.89 -2.57
N GLY A 51 0.93 -3.89 -1.25
CA GLY A 51 0.03 -4.45 -0.26
C GLY A 51 -0.60 -3.34 0.59
N LEU A 52 -1.82 -3.58 1.07
CA LEU A 52 -2.48 -2.73 2.06
C LEU A 52 -2.86 -3.59 3.26
N THR A 53 -2.48 -3.14 4.44
CA THR A 53 -2.88 -3.75 5.71
C THR A 53 -3.58 -2.75 6.61
N ARG A 54 -4.53 -3.22 7.42
CA ARG A 54 -5.23 -2.44 8.46
C ARG A 54 -4.77 -2.89 9.83
N ARG A 55 -4.63 -1.96 10.77
CA ARG A 55 -4.37 -2.23 12.17
C ARG A 55 -5.66 -2.72 12.86
N ASP A 56 -5.58 -3.86 13.50
CA ASP A 56 -6.62 -4.46 14.32
C ASP A 56 -6.01 -4.86 15.67
N GLY A 57 -6.20 -4.00 16.67
CA GLY A 57 -5.43 -4.03 17.93
C GLY A 57 -3.93 -3.91 17.68
N ASP A 58 -3.18 -4.95 18.06
CA ASP A 58 -1.72 -5.04 17.85
C ASP A 58 -1.33 -5.78 16.56
N ARG A 59 -2.31 -6.24 15.78
CA ARG A 59 -2.07 -7.03 14.55
C ARG A 59 -2.31 -6.18 13.31
N TRP A 60 -1.63 -6.55 12.23
CA TRP A 60 -1.84 -5.99 10.90
C TRP A 60 -2.51 -7.05 10.02
N GLN A 61 -3.69 -6.74 9.49
CA GLN A 61 -4.49 -7.64 8.68
C GLN A 61 -4.48 -7.21 7.21
N PRO A 62 -4.33 -8.12 6.24
CA PRO A 62 -4.36 -7.77 4.82
C PRO A 62 -5.76 -7.32 4.40
N VAL A 63 -5.82 -6.17 3.70
CA VAL A 63 -7.05 -5.58 3.15
C VAL A 63 -7.08 -5.72 1.62
N GLY A 64 -5.91 -5.74 0.99
CA GLY A 64 -5.80 -5.93 -0.46
C GLY A 64 -4.35 -5.89 -0.93
N ALA A 65 -4.15 -6.33 -2.17
CA ALA A 65 -2.89 -6.21 -2.87
C ALA A 65 -3.16 -5.99 -4.37
N TRP A 66 -2.26 -5.29 -5.06
CA TRP A 66 -2.39 -5.04 -6.50
C TRP A 66 -1.04 -4.88 -7.17
N VAL A 67 -1.02 -5.16 -8.47
CA VAL A 67 0.08 -4.80 -9.36
C VAL A 67 -0.37 -3.56 -10.14
N PRO A 68 0.36 -2.44 -10.10
CA PRO A 68 0.12 -1.30 -10.98
C PRO A 68 0.27 -1.76 -12.42
N ARG A 69 -0.74 -1.48 -13.23
CA ARG A 69 -0.58 -1.58 -14.68
C ARG A 69 0.18 -0.33 -15.15
N PRO A 70 1.14 -0.46 -16.06
CA PRO A 70 1.66 0.72 -16.76
C PRO A 70 0.47 1.45 -17.42
N PRO A 71 0.50 2.80 -17.49
CA PRO A 71 -0.45 3.52 -18.33
C PRO A 71 -0.28 3.01 -19.77
N ASP A 72 -1.40 2.68 -20.42
CA ASP A 72 -1.46 2.32 -21.85
C ASP A 72 -0.98 3.49 -22.74
#